data_AF-A0A4Q3Z5A4-F1
#
_entry.id   AF-A0A4Q3Z5A4-F1
#
_cell.length_a   1.000
_cell.length_b   1.000
_cell.length_c   1.000
_cell.angle_alpha   90.00
_cell.angle_beta   90.00
_cell.angle_gamma   90.00
#
_symmetry.space_group_name_H-M   'P 1'
#
loop_
_entity.id
_entity.type
_entity.pdbx_description
1 polymer ?
#
loop_
_entity_poly.entity_id
_entity_poly.type
_entity_poly.pdbx_seq_one_letter_code
_entity_poly.pdbx_strand_id
1 'polypeptide(L)'
;MLTGRAEMNRTIVVEDEIDRQIEHIRDAMDLAGEPLAALPGRQILQIRTARYHTAGFIPSAAGRPTSQAYIVFTGEPTPSSDVTRGILRFVSDDELQTPSYDAAQKTIQIWVDWTYVHMVIEQLKHRRHYLWIGFFEKGHTYGDLHSDP
;
A
#
# COMPACT_ATOMS: atom_id res chain seq x y z
N MET A 1 7.11 -31.14 4.09
CA MET A 1 7.99 -30.12 4.73
C MET A 1 8.80 -29.26 3.75
N LEU A 2 8.52 -29.26 2.43
CA LEU A 2 9.25 -28.43 1.45
C LEU A 2 8.59 -27.06 1.15
N THR A 3 7.32 -26.89 1.52
CA THR A 3 6.53 -25.68 1.24
C THR A 3 6.98 -24.46 2.05
N GLY A 4 7.34 -24.63 3.33
CA GLY A 4 7.70 -23.51 4.22
C GLY A 4 9.01 -22.79 3.85
N ARG A 5 10.02 -23.51 3.33
CA ARG A 5 11.28 -22.86 2.89
C ARG A 5 11.11 -22.03 1.63
N ALA A 6 10.28 -22.50 0.69
CA ALA A 6 10.02 -21.78 -0.56
C ALA A 6 9.18 -20.52 -0.32
N GLU A 7 8.21 -20.57 0.59
CA GLU A 7 7.44 -19.38 0.99
C GLU A 7 8.32 -18.37 1.73
N MET A 8 9.09 -18.81 2.74
CA MET A 8 9.99 -17.94 3.50
C MET A 8 11.05 -17.26 2.61
N ASN A 9 11.68 -17.99 1.69
CA ASN A 9 12.61 -17.38 0.73
C ASN A 9 11.95 -16.31 -0.14
N ARG A 10 10.67 -16.48 -0.50
CA ARG A 10 9.95 -15.50 -1.32
C ARG A 10 9.55 -14.27 -0.52
N THR A 11 9.23 -14.44 0.76
CA THR A 11 8.93 -13.32 1.64
C THR A 11 10.18 -12.46 1.86
N ILE A 12 11.36 -13.08 2.00
CA ILE A 12 12.63 -12.35 2.06
C ILE A 12 12.85 -11.56 0.76
N VAL A 13 12.57 -12.16 -0.40
CA VAL A 13 12.73 -11.48 -1.71
C VAL A 13 11.86 -10.22 -1.83
N VAL A 14 10.63 -10.20 -1.28
CA VAL A 14 9.81 -8.99 -1.34
C VAL A 14 10.30 -7.91 -0.38
N GLU A 15 10.77 -8.27 0.83
CA GLU A 15 11.32 -7.27 1.75
C GLU A 15 12.55 -6.60 1.14
N ASP A 16 13.44 -7.37 0.49
CA ASP A 16 14.59 -6.83 -0.25
C ASP A 16 14.16 -5.93 -1.42
N GLU A 17 13.06 -6.26 -2.10
CA GLU A 17 12.54 -5.45 -3.19
C GLU A 17 11.94 -4.13 -2.71
N ILE A 18 11.19 -4.15 -1.61
CA ILE A 18 10.67 -2.94 -0.98
C ILE A 18 11.81 -2.08 -0.45
N ASP A 19 12.87 -2.68 0.10
CA ASP A 19 14.06 -1.94 0.52
C ASP A 19 14.73 -1.23 -0.66
N ARG A 20 14.85 -1.88 -1.82
CA ARG A 20 15.30 -1.21 -3.05
C ARG A 20 14.37 -0.08 -3.50
N GLN A 21 13.05 -0.22 -3.34
CA GLN A 21 12.11 0.87 -3.66
C GLN A 21 12.28 2.07 -2.71
N ILE A 22 12.47 1.80 -1.41
CA ILE A 22 12.74 2.85 -0.42
C ILE A 22 14.05 3.59 -0.76
N GLU A 23 15.10 2.87 -1.13
CA GLU A 23 16.36 3.47 -1.61
C GLU A 23 16.13 4.33 -2.85
N HIS A 24 15.40 3.81 -3.85
CA HIS A 24 15.09 4.56 -5.07
C HIS A 24 14.32 5.86 -4.79
N ILE A 25 13.35 5.84 -3.87
CA ILE A 25 12.61 7.04 -3.45
C ILE A 25 13.57 8.06 -2.82
N ARG A 26 14.50 7.62 -1.97
CA ARG A 26 15.49 8.51 -1.34
C ARG A 26 16.38 9.16 -2.38
N ASP A 27 16.88 8.39 -3.33
CA ASP A 27 17.74 8.90 -4.41
C ASP A 27 16.99 9.92 -5.29
N ALA A 28 15.73 9.63 -5.64
CA ALA A 28 14.89 10.55 -6.39
C ALA A 28 14.65 11.87 -5.64
N MET A 29 14.44 11.80 -4.32
CA MET A 29 14.23 12.97 -3.48
C MET A 29 15.49 13.81 -3.29
N ASP A 30 16.65 13.17 -3.16
CA ASP A 30 17.94 13.86 -3.10
C ASP A 30 18.24 14.60 -4.41
N LEU A 31 17.98 13.97 -5.55
CA LEU A 31 18.08 14.61 -6.88
C LEU A 31 17.13 15.80 -7.05
N ALA A 32 15.97 15.77 -6.38
CA ALA A 32 15.02 16.89 -6.34
C ALA A 32 15.44 18.03 -5.38
N GLY A 33 16.56 17.87 -4.66
CA GLY A 33 17.06 18.86 -3.70
C GLY A 33 16.37 18.80 -2.34
N GLU A 34 15.62 17.73 -2.06
CA GLU A 34 14.91 17.52 -0.81
C GLU A 34 15.32 16.19 -0.17
N PRO A 35 16.56 16.06 0.33
CA PRO A 35 17.02 14.82 0.93
C PRO A 35 16.12 14.41 2.10
N LEU A 36 15.82 13.12 2.14
CA LEU A 36 14.99 12.46 3.15
C LEU A 36 15.66 11.16 3.60
N ALA A 37 15.76 10.94 4.91
CA ALA A 37 16.09 9.62 5.44
C ALA A 37 14.84 8.76 5.56
N ALA A 38 14.97 7.47 5.26
CA ALA A 38 13.95 6.47 5.59
C ALA A 38 13.97 6.21 7.10
N LEU A 39 12.78 6.11 7.68
CA LEU A 39 12.58 5.79 9.09
C LEU A 39 12.24 4.30 9.26
N PRO A 40 12.57 3.70 10.41
CA PRO A 40 12.15 2.34 10.71
C PRO A 40 10.62 2.23 10.80
N GLY A 41 10.11 1.00 10.67
CA GLY A 41 8.69 0.70 10.91
C GLY A 41 7.82 0.57 9.67
N ARG A 42 8.42 0.46 8.46
CA ARG A 42 7.68 0.09 7.23
C ARG A 42 6.75 -1.10 7.48
N GLN A 43 5.62 -1.12 6.79
CA GLN A 43 4.66 -2.21 6.89
C GLN A 43 4.41 -2.82 5.51
N ILE A 44 4.37 -4.15 5.43
CA ILE A 44 4.20 -4.92 4.21
C ILE A 44 3.19 -6.04 4.47
N LEU A 45 2.08 -5.98 3.74
CA LEU A 45 1.01 -6.95 3.74
C LEU A 45 1.15 -7.85 2.51
N GLN A 46 1.43 -9.13 2.71
CA GLN A 46 1.27 -10.12 1.66
C GLN A 46 -0.21 -10.42 1.45
N ILE A 47 -0.75 -9.98 0.32
CA ILE A 47 -2.19 -10.04 0.06
C ILE A 47 -2.60 -11.49 -0.24
N ARG A 48 -3.63 -11.97 0.45
CA ARG A 48 -4.27 -13.27 0.20
C ARG A 48 -5.64 -13.12 -0.44
N THR A 49 -6.37 -12.08 -0.06
CA THR A 49 -7.67 -11.78 -0.66
C THR A 49 -7.82 -10.28 -0.89
N ALA A 50 -8.49 -9.93 -2.00
CA ALA A 50 -8.91 -8.59 -2.34
C ALA A 50 -10.41 -8.59 -2.55
N ARG A 51 -11.14 -7.70 -1.88
CA ARG A 51 -12.60 -7.56 -2.02
C ARG A 51 -12.94 -6.15 -2.44
N TYR A 52 -13.61 -6.02 -3.58
CA TYR A 52 -14.06 -4.74 -4.12
C TYR A 52 -15.39 -4.33 -3.50
N HIS A 53 -15.51 -3.06 -3.13
CA HIS A 53 -16.70 -2.46 -2.56
C HIS A 53 -17.03 -1.18 -3.31
N THR A 54 -18.31 -1.00 -3.68
CA THR A 54 -18.80 0.18 -4.43
C THR A 54 -19.72 1.08 -3.63
N ALA A 55 -20.18 0.65 -2.45
CA ALA A 55 -21.33 1.25 -1.77
C ALA A 55 -20.94 2.04 -0.48
N GLY A 56 -19.73 2.58 -0.40
CA GLY A 56 -19.35 3.42 0.73
C GLY A 56 -20.07 4.77 0.67
N PHE A 57 -21.13 4.96 1.46
CA PHE A 57 -21.74 6.29 1.63
C PHE A 57 -20.73 7.22 2.28
N ILE A 58 -20.30 8.24 1.55
CA ILE A 58 -19.52 9.34 2.10
C ILE A 58 -20.41 10.59 2.11
N PRO A 59 -20.65 11.20 3.27
CA PRO A 59 -21.22 12.54 3.32
C PRO A 59 -20.18 13.49 2.72
N SER A 60 -20.43 14.02 1.51
CA SER A 60 -19.58 15.10 0.98
C SER A 60 -19.86 16.40 1.72
N ALA A 61 -18.83 17.23 1.91
CA ALA A 61 -18.98 18.57 2.47
C ALA A 61 -19.90 19.47 1.60
N ALA A 62 -20.08 19.11 0.33
CA ALA A 62 -20.96 19.79 -0.64
C ALA A 62 -22.41 19.23 -0.67
N GLY A 63 -22.77 18.31 0.23
CA GLY A 63 -24.17 17.89 0.45
C GLY A 63 -24.74 16.86 -0.55
N ARG A 64 -23.96 16.40 -1.54
CA ARG A 64 -24.34 15.22 -2.34
C ARG A 64 -23.71 13.96 -1.74
N PRO A 65 -24.50 12.94 -1.36
CA PRO A 65 -23.99 11.62 -1.06
C PRO A 65 -23.15 11.10 -2.23
N THR A 66 -21.91 10.72 -1.97
CA THR A 66 -21.09 10.02 -2.96
C THR A 66 -20.90 8.58 -2.52
N SER A 67 -20.79 7.69 -3.50
CA SER A 67 -20.39 6.30 -3.30
C SER A 67 -18.91 6.17 -3.65
N GLN A 68 -18.06 5.87 -2.68
CA GLN A 68 -16.64 5.67 -2.94
C GLN A 68 -16.36 4.20 -3.23
N ALA A 69 -15.65 3.93 -4.34
CA ALA A 69 -15.11 2.61 -4.64
C ALA A 69 -13.83 2.39 -3.83
N TYR A 70 -13.72 1.22 -3.20
CA TYR A 70 -12.51 0.85 -2.47
C TYR A 70 -12.31 -0.66 -2.49
N ILE A 71 -11.07 -1.07 -2.26
CA ILE A 71 -10.67 -2.47 -2.13
C ILE A 71 -10.23 -2.71 -0.70
N VAL A 72 -10.75 -3.76 -0.09
CA VAL A 72 -10.26 -4.28 1.19
C VAL A 72 -9.35 -5.46 0.90
N PHE A 73 -8.12 -5.35 1.35
CA PHE A 73 -7.13 -6.41 1.30
C PHE A 73 -7.04 -7.08 2.67
N THR A 74 -6.98 -8.40 2.67
CA THR A 74 -6.58 -9.18 3.84
C THR A 74 -5.47 -10.13 3.47
N GLY A 75 -4.62 -10.44 4.44
CA GLY A 75 -3.46 -11.25 4.20
C GLY A 75 -2.63 -11.45 5.45
N GLU A 76 -1.34 -11.66 5.23
CA GLU A 76 -0.39 -11.95 6.29
C GLU A 76 0.73 -10.90 6.27
N PRO A 77 1.23 -10.45 7.42
CA PRO A 77 2.41 -9.61 7.46
C PRO A 77 3.64 -10.38 6.97
N THR A 78 4.59 -9.66 6.40
CA THR A 78 5.97 -10.18 6.28
C THR A 78 6.65 -10.18 7.66
N PRO A 79 7.79 -10.88 7.87
CA PRO A 79 8.46 -10.97 9.16
C PRO A 79 8.82 -9.63 9.81
N SER A 80 9.12 -8.60 9.00
CA SER A 80 9.41 -7.25 9.50
C SER A 80 8.19 -6.40 9.82
N SER A 81 6.97 -6.93 9.64
CA SER A 81 5.72 -6.17 9.69
C SER A 81 4.69 -6.75 10.65
N ASP A 82 3.71 -5.92 10.98
CA ASP A 82 2.58 -6.23 11.85
C ASP A 82 1.21 -6.06 11.16
N VAL A 83 1.17 -5.46 9.97
CA VAL A 83 -0.05 -5.22 9.20
C VAL A 83 -0.80 -6.52 8.89
N THR A 84 -2.12 -6.48 9.05
CA THR A 84 -3.00 -7.62 8.73
C THR A 84 -4.06 -7.27 7.69
N ARG A 85 -4.21 -5.97 7.39
CA ARG A 85 -5.27 -5.46 6.53
C ARG A 85 -4.82 -4.25 5.71
N GLY A 86 -5.40 -4.11 4.53
CA GLY A 86 -5.20 -2.95 3.66
C GLY A 86 -6.53 -2.39 3.19
N ILE A 87 -6.60 -1.07 2.99
CA ILE A 87 -7.69 -0.42 2.26
C ILE A 87 -7.07 0.49 1.20
N LEU A 88 -7.45 0.28 -0.06
CA LEU A 88 -7.15 1.20 -1.15
C LEU A 88 -8.45 1.85 -1.61
N ARG A 89 -8.47 3.19 -1.57
CA ARG A 89 -9.63 4.00 -1.92
C ARG A 89 -9.39 4.68 -3.25
N PHE A 90 -10.38 4.62 -4.14
CA PHE A 90 -10.38 5.39 -5.37
C PHE A 90 -11.10 6.70 -5.12
N VAL A 91 -10.39 7.81 -5.30
CA VAL A 91 -10.85 9.16 -4.98
C VAL A 91 -10.61 10.11 -6.14
N SER A 92 -11.22 11.29 -6.12
CA SER A 92 -10.80 12.39 -7.00
C SER A 92 -9.54 13.07 -6.47
N ASP A 93 -8.84 13.81 -7.33
CA ASP A 93 -7.60 14.53 -7.01
C ASP A 93 -7.72 15.42 -5.76
N ASP A 94 -8.87 16.08 -5.57
CA ASP A 94 -9.17 16.95 -4.41
C ASP A 94 -9.39 16.18 -3.09
N GLU A 95 -9.58 14.88 -3.16
CA GLU A 95 -9.78 13.97 -2.03
C GLU A 95 -8.55 13.09 -1.73
N LEU A 96 -7.44 13.28 -2.47
CA LEU A 96 -6.19 12.56 -2.22
C LEU A 96 -5.65 12.86 -0.83
N GLN A 97 -5.17 11.80 -0.18
CA GLN A 97 -4.54 11.88 1.15
C GLN A 97 -3.24 11.11 1.16
N THR A 98 -2.33 11.55 2.01
CA THR A 98 -1.09 10.87 2.34
C THR A 98 -1.40 9.44 2.85
N PRO A 99 -0.76 8.39 2.30
CA PRO A 99 -0.90 7.03 2.81
C PRO A 99 -0.63 6.95 4.30
N SER A 100 -1.35 6.09 5.00
CA SER A 100 -1.23 5.97 6.46
C SER A 100 -1.28 4.53 6.95
N TYR A 101 -0.75 4.32 8.15
CA TYR A 101 -0.84 3.06 8.88
C TYR A 101 -1.52 3.29 10.23
N ASP A 102 -2.64 2.62 10.44
CA ASP A 102 -3.29 2.55 11.75
C ASP A 102 -2.71 1.36 12.52
N ALA A 103 -1.85 1.64 13.50
CA ALA A 103 -1.21 0.62 14.32
C ALA A 103 -2.19 -0.12 15.24
N ALA A 104 -3.28 0.52 15.67
CA ALA A 104 -4.28 -0.11 16.52
C ALA A 104 -5.12 -1.13 15.74
N GLN A 105 -5.44 -0.80 14.49
CA GLN A 105 -6.18 -1.69 13.58
C GLN A 105 -5.27 -2.52 12.66
N LYS A 106 -3.95 -2.36 12.76
CA LYS A 106 -2.95 -3.00 11.89
C LYS A 106 -3.31 -2.88 10.41
N THR A 107 -3.73 -1.67 10.00
CA THR A 107 -4.31 -1.42 8.68
C THR A 107 -3.53 -0.36 7.91
N ILE A 108 -3.09 -0.70 6.70
CA ILE A 108 -2.58 0.28 5.72
C ILE A 108 -3.76 0.91 4.98
N GLN A 109 -3.71 2.23 4.78
CA GLN A 109 -4.69 2.98 4.00
C GLN A 109 -3.98 3.77 2.89
N ILE A 110 -4.45 3.59 1.66
CA ILE A 110 -3.94 4.28 0.47
C ILE A 110 -5.11 4.94 -0.25
N TRP A 111 -4.89 6.17 -0.69
CA TRP A 111 -5.81 6.92 -1.54
C TRP A 111 -5.16 7.06 -2.90
N VAL A 112 -5.87 6.62 -3.93
CA VAL A 112 -5.40 6.62 -5.32
C VAL A 112 -6.43 7.35 -6.16
N ASP A 113 -5.97 8.16 -7.10
CA ASP A 113 -6.88 8.79 -8.05
C ASP A 113 -7.63 7.71 -8.85
N TRP A 114 -8.94 7.91 -9.05
CA TRP A 114 -9.83 6.96 -9.72
C TRP A 114 -9.39 6.61 -11.15
N THR A 115 -8.60 7.45 -11.81
CA THR A 115 -8.02 7.18 -13.13
C THR A 115 -7.08 5.96 -13.12
N TYR A 116 -6.49 5.61 -11.98
CA TYR A 116 -5.62 4.45 -11.83
C TYR A 116 -6.37 3.14 -11.54
N VAL A 117 -7.71 3.13 -11.49
CA VAL A 117 -8.51 1.91 -11.26
C VAL A 117 -8.08 0.78 -12.19
N HIS A 118 -7.91 1.05 -13.48
CA HIS A 118 -7.51 0.02 -14.45
C HIS A 118 -6.15 -0.59 -14.10
N MET A 119 -5.17 0.24 -13.75
CA MET A 119 -3.85 -0.23 -13.34
C MET A 119 -3.93 -1.12 -12.10
N VAL A 120 -4.66 -0.69 -11.07
CA VAL A 120 -4.84 -1.48 -9.85
C VAL A 120 -5.52 -2.82 -10.13
N ILE A 121 -6.57 -2.83 -10.95
CA ILE A 121 -7.26 -4.06 -11.32
C ILE A 121 -6.37 -5.00 -12.13
N GLU A 122 -5.54 -4.49 -13.05
CA GLU A 122 -4.57 -5.32 -13.78
C GLU A 122 -3.50 -5.87 -12.84
N GLN A 123 -2.94 -5.06 -11.95
CA GLN A 123 -1.99 -5.52 -10.94
C GLN A 123 -2.58 -6.68 -10.14
N LEU A 124 -3.85 -6.59 -9.71
CA LEU A 124 -4.52 -7.66 -8.96
C LEU A 124 -4.72 -8.98 -9.72
N LYS A 125 -4.45 -9.02 -11.02
CA LYS A 125 -4.43 -10.28 -11.82
C LYS A 125 -3.07 -10.98 -11.77
N HIS A 126 -2.02 -10.28 -11.36
CA HIS A 126 -0.69 -10.88 -11.20
C HIS A 126 -0.71 -12.03 -10.20
N ARG A 127 0.33 -12.86 -10.21
CA ARG A 127 0.35 -14.02 -9.30
C ARG A 127 0.53 -13.60 -7.83
N ARG A 128 1.22 -12.49 -7.57
CA ARG A 128 1.55 -12.03 -6.22
C ARG A 128 1.33 -10.54 -6.07
N HIS A 129 0.82 -10.14 -4.91
CA HIS A 129 0.55 -8.74 -4.58
C HIS A 129 0.91 -8.47 -3.14
N TYR A 130 1.45 -7.27 -2.92
CA TYR A 130 1.84 -6.78 -1.61
C TYR A 130 1.36 -5.35 -1.49
N LEU A 131 0.71 -5.03 -0.38
CA LEU A 131 0.45 -3.64 -0.03
C LEU A 131 1.55 -3.22 0.93
N TRP A 132 2.21 -2.10 0.68
CA TRP A 132 3.23 -1.62 1.60
C TRP A 132 3.13 -0.13 1.89
N ILE A 133 3.74 0.29 2.99
CA ILE A 133 3.93 1.68 3.36
C ILE A 133 5.29 1.87 4.04
N GLY A 134 6.01 2.91 3.62
CA GLY A 134 7.26 3.40 4.20
C GLY A 134 7.10 4.79 4.81
N PHE A 135 7.91 5.06 5.82
CA PHE A 135 7.94 6.32 6.55
C PHE A 135 9.28 6.99 6.35
N PHE A 136 9.26 8.31 6.22
CA PHE A 136 10.45 9.11 5.97
C PHE A 136 10.42 10.34 6.88
N GLU A 137 11.58 11.00 7.01
CA GLU A 137 11.67 12.26 7.74
C GLU A 137 10.69 13.31 7.22
N LYS A 138 10.50 14.38 8.00
CA LYS A 138 9.59 15.51 7.67
C LYS A 138 8.12 15.10 7.46
N GLY A 139 7.74 13.89 7.88
CA GLY A 139 6.35 13.41 7.83
C GLY A 139 5.93 12.85 6.47
N HIS A 140 6.87 12.60 5.56
CA HIS A 140 6.56 11.95 4.28
C HIS A 140 6.27 10.46 4.49
N THR A 141 5.24 9.98 3.79
CA THR A 141 4.95 8.56 3.68
C THR A 141 4.73 8.21 2.22
N TYR A 142 5.11 6.99 1.88
CA TYR A 142 4.89 6.42 0.55
C TYR A 142 4.23 5.07 0.75
N GLY A 143 3.19 4.78 0.01
CA GLY A 143 2.53 3.48 0.02
C GLY A 143 2.06 3.11 -1.36
N ASP A 144 2.14 1.83 -1.67
CA ASP A 144 1.84 1.31 -3.00
C ASP A 144 1.29 -0.12 -2.97
N LEU A 145 0.57 -0.48 -4.04
CA LEU A 145 0.24 -1.85 -4.39
C LEU A 145 1.35 -2.39 -5.30
N HIS A 146 2.28 -3.11 -4.70
CA HIS A 146 3.33 -3.81 -5.42
C HIS A 146 2.84 -5.17 -5.92
N SER A 147 3.27 -5.59 -7.11
CA SER A 147 2.88 -6.89 -7.65
C SER A 147 3.94 -7.51 -8.55
N ASP A 148 3.97 -8.83 -8.59
CA ASP A 148 4.88 -9.63 -9.42
C ASP A 148 4.05 -10.52 -10.37
N PRO A 149 4.17 -10.31 -11.69
CA PRO A 149 3.44 -11.05 -12.73
C PRO A 149 3.44 -12.58 -12.56
#